data_AF-A0A374U346-F1
#
_entry.id   AF-A0A374U346-F1
#
_cell.length_a   1.000
_cell.length_b   1.000
_cell.length_c   1.000
_cell.angle_alpha   90.00
_cell.angle_beta   90.00
_cell.angle_gamma   90.00
#
_symmetry.space_group_name_H-M   'P 1'
#
loop_
_entity.id
_entity.type
_entity.pdbx_description
1 polymer ?
#
loop_
_entity_poly.entity_id
_entity_poly.type
_entity_poly.pdbx_seq_one_letter_code
_entity_poly.pdbx_strand_id
1 'polypeptide(L)'
;MQFKLANLIFSGNQALDQFPTLAFRELAGRAISDSPSSLRLLGSSWIDFSTYFNSLSILKWKEYSNAESYYLHFKYRGAGFDLQERTAGNLDWNSRVVSNSNRSFPSSDVWASVDIEITEQTGETLHSFSIESAGDLTLDDAYYYADVDPCCIHPIELALAITTFKKEQYVLNNLNLIKEGVLSGKEPISEHFHVHVVDNGRSLDCNSGSDRISIHPNPNVGGSGGFARGMIEALEQNPKATHVLLMDDDVEVLPESFIRTFNLLSLLKEEYVNAFLSGAMMSLEEPNLRTEDLGFFTAKGTFSPLKPEGYMTSLHDVVETEIYKAPTGLYEDTAQQYAGWWYCVIPTATIEREGLPLPLFVRSDDAEYALRCKPRFMSMNGICVWHNSFKFKYSAAVERYQVSRNTLISQATTGVAPLADFLYEIRREVELDLKKFDYDDALLAVKGLEDFMRGPEWISHPVAESRFMAANREREQLIPIEQLIPQALELGVDLTQLTFGNLSLGGDRSRLQAFKDYLTINGHRFVNDSARRRGKVAVIDAAGWVYPAGKIRDVDTLIVVDMPNKKGAIRHMDKKRFKEVWTRFRKAEKVFKRNKDKIYAEYASYRDVFTSIDFWKQYLKEASE
;
A
#
# COMPACT_ATOMS: atom_id res chain seq x y z
N MET A 1 -17.84 17.56 -25.33
CA MET A 1 -18.67 17.50 -24.11
C MET A 1 -17.76 17.82 -22.95
N GLN A 2 -18.18 18.71 -22.06
CA GLN A 2 -17.43 19.01 -20.84
C GLN A 2 -17.51 17.80 -19.91
N PHE A 3 -16.36 17.25 -19.54
CA PHE A 3 -16.25 16.10 -18.65
C PHE A 3 -15.36 16.46 -17.46
N LYS A 4 -15.89 16.30 -16.25
CA LYS A 4 -15.17 16.62 -15.02
C LYS A 4 -14.01 15.63 -14.82
N LEU A 5 -12.84 16.15 -14.46
CA LEU A 5 -11.64 15.35 -14.21
C LEU A 5 -11.44 15.11 -12.71
N ALA A 6 -11.39 16.19 -11.94
CA ALA A 6 -11.08 16.16 -10.51
C ALA A 6 -11.69 17.38 -9.81
N ASN A 7 -12.31 17.19 -8.65
CA ASN A 7 -12.70 18.30 -7.79
C ASN A 7 -11.49 18.83 -7.04
N LEU A 8 -11.50 20.12 -6.75
CA LEU A 8 -10.65 20.69 -5.72
C LEU A 8 -11.29 20.39 -4.36
N ILE A 9 -10.44 19.94 -3.43
CA ILE A 9 -10.86 19.57 -2.08
C ILE A 9 -10.10 20.39 -1.04
N PHE A 10 -10.78 20.78 0.02
CA PHE A 10 -10.21 21.64 1.07
C PHE A 10 -10.28 21.02 2.47
N SER A 11 -11.10 19.99 2.65
CA SER A 11 -11.24 19.18 3.86
C SER A 11 -11.92 17.85 3.49
N GLY A 12 -12.38 17.09 4.48
CA GLY A 12 -13.17 15.86 4.25
C GLY A 12 -12.57 14.61 4.87
N ASN A 13 -11.37 14.70 5.43
CA ASN A 13 -10.82 13.69 6.32
C ASN A 13 -9.83 14.31 7.31
N GLN A 14 -9.44 13.51 8.31
CA GLN A 14 -8.54 13.96 9.38
C GLN A 14 -7.14 14.36 8.83
N ALA A 15 -6.69 13.71 7.76
CA ALA A 15 -5.39 14.01 7.15
C ALA A 15 -5.31 15.44 6.58
N LEU A 16 -6.35 15.88 5.87
CA LEU A 16 -6.44 17.24 5.33
C LEU A 16 -6.57 18.29 6.43
N ASP A 17 -7.24 17.96 7.54
CA ASP A 17 -7.34 18.86 8.70
C ASP A 17 -5.99 19.03 9.41
N GLN A 18 -5.19 17.97 9.52
CA GLN A 18 -3.85 18.01 10.11
C GLN A 18 -2.82 18.67 9.18
N PHE A 19 -2.95 18.45 7.87
CA PHE A 19 -2.05 18.97 6.84
C PHE A 19 -2.82 19.68 5.73
N PRO A 20 -3.35 20.90 5.98
CA PRO A 20 -4.03 21.70 4.94
C PRO A 20 -3.17 21.95 3.70
N THR A 21 -1.84 21.88 3.85
CA THR A 21 -0.85 22.00 2.76
C THR A 21 -0.88 20.87 1.74
N LEU A 22 -1.63 19.80 2.00
CA LEU A 22 -2.01 18.80 0.99
C LEU A 22 -3.04 19.34 -0.02
N ALA A 23 -3.81 20.37 0.37
CA ALA A 23 -4.86 21.01 -0.42
C ALA A 23 -4.51 22.43 -0.86
N PHE A 24 -4.00 23.30 0.03
CA PHE A 24 -3.64 24.68 -0.31
C PHE A 24 -2.53 25.23 0.60
N ARG A 25 -1.81 26.25 0.14
CA ARG A 25 -0.77 26.95 0.90
C ARG A 25 -1.11 28.42 1.07
N GLU A 26 -1.08 28.89 2.31
CA GLU A 26 -1.22 30.30 2.65
C GLU A 26 0.12 31.02 2.42
N LEU A 27 0.25 31.75 1.31
CA LEU A 27 1.44 32.58 1.03
C LEU A 27 1.38 33.90 1.82
N ALA A 28 0.18 34.45 1.97
CA ALA A 28 -0.14 35.56 2.85
C ALA A 28 -1.61 35.48 3.30
N GLY A 29 -1.93 36.09 4.44
CA GLY A 29 -3.29 36.07 4.98
C GLY A 29 -3.69 34.72 5.57
N ARG A 30 -4.97 34.35 5.45
CA ARG A 30 -5.52 33.12 6.03
C ARG A 30 -6.72 32.60 5.23
N ALA A 31 -6.84 31.29 5.14
CA ALA A 31 -8.00 30.59 4.60
C ALA A 31 -8.60 29.61 5.61
N ILE A 32 -9.89 29.32 5.46
CA ILE A 32 -10.65 28.38 6.29
C ILE A 32 -11.47 27.48 5.36
N SER A 33 -11.32 26.16 5.51
CA SER A 33 -12.18 25.19 4.83
C SER A 33 -13.54 25.12 5.53
N ASP A 34 -14.60 25.56 4.86
CA ASP A 34 -15.97 25.52 5.40
C ASP A 34 -16.60 24.12 5.19
N SER A 35 -16.23 23.45 4.09
CA SER A 35 -16.67 22.11 3.71
C SER A 35 -15.60 21.48 2.79
N PRO A 36 -15.74 20.20 2.39
CA PRO A 36 -14.81 19.60 1.44
C PRO A 36 -14.70 20.36 0.11
N SER A 37 -15.76 21.04 -0.34
CA SER A 37 -15.81 21.79 -1.61
C SER A 37 -15.62 23.30 -1.47
N SER A 38 -15.68 23.84 -0.24
CA SER A 38 -15.74 25.28 0.00
C SER A 38 -14.57 25.80 0.83
N LEU A 39 -13.89 26.83 0.31
CA LEU A 39 -12.78 27.51 0.96
C LEU A 39 -13.06 29.01 1.10
N ARG A 40 -12.86 29.55 2.30
CA ARG A 40 -13.02 30.97 2.60
C ARG A 40 -11.68 31.64 2.88
N LEU A 41 -11.29 32.59 2.04
CA LEU A 41 -10.16 33.49 2.23
C LEU A 41 -10.61 34.68 3.09
N LEU A 42 -9.78 35.08 4.06
CA LEU A 42 -10.10 36.14 5.02
C LEU A 42 -9.25 37.38 4.77
N GLY A 43 -9.88 38.54 4.67
CA GLY A 43 -9.21 39.82 4.42
C GLY A 43 -8.31 39.78 3.19
N SER A 44 -7.22 40.52 3.24
CA SER A 44 -6.17 40.43 2.23
C SER A 44 -5.43 39.10 2.38
N SER A 45 -5.53 38.23 1.37
CA SER A 45 -5.00 36.86 1.39
C SER A 45 -4.45 36.45 0.03
N TRP A 46 -3.40 35.62 0.05
CA TRP A 46 -2.80 35.02 -1.14
C TRP A 46 -2.61 33.53 -0.93
N ILE A 47 -3.34 32.71 -1.68
CA ILE A 47 -3.40 31.25 -1.53
C ILE A 47 -2.89 30.57 -2.79
N ASP A 48 -1.97 29.61 -2.64
CA ASP A 48 -1.43 28.76 -3.71
C ASP A 48 -2.03 27.35 -3.64
N PHE A 49 -2.55 26.86 -4.77
CA PHE A 49 -3.17 25.54 -4.90
C PHE A 49 -2.23 24.50 -5.52
N SER A 50 -0.93 24.80 -5.67
CA SER A 50 0.11 23.91 -6.21
C SER A 50 0.43 22.76 -5.24
N THR A 51 -0.55 21.92 -4.93
CA THR A 51 -0.53 20.89 -3.89
C THR A 51 -0.84 19.51 -4.46
N TYR A 52 -0.71 18.47 -3.63
CA TYR A 52 -0.95 17.08 -4.02
C TYR A 52 -2.38 16.83 -4.53
N PHE A 53 -3.40 17.40 -3.87
CA PHE A 53 -4.78 17.20 -4.27
C PHE A 53 -5.28 18.21 -5.30
N ASN A 54 -4.87 19.48 -5.21
CA ASN A 54 -5.50 20.56 -5.99
C ASN A 54 -4.67 21.04 -7.18
N SER A 55 -3.53 20.42 -7.46
CA SER A 55 -2.90 20.55 -8.79
C SER A 55 -3.54 19.56 -9.76
N LEU A 56 -3.68 19.98 -11.02
CA LEU A 56 -3.94 19.08 -12.13
C LEU A 56 -2.64 18.34 -12.49
N SER A 57 -2.62 17.01 -12.35
CA SER A 57 -1.54 16.15 -12.89
C SER A 57 -1.59 16.07 -14.40
N ILE A 58 -1.36 17.20 -15.07
CA ILE A 58 -1.57 17.35 -16.51
C ILE A 58 -0.71 16.37 -17.32
N LEU A 59 0.50 16.04 -16.86
CA LEU A 59 1.33 15.03 -17.49
C LEU A 59 0.63 13.66 -17.56
N LYS A 60 -0.06 13.25 -16.49
CA LYS A 60 -0.76 11.96 -16.41
C LYS A 60 -2.07 11.95 -17.14
N TRP A 61 -2.85 13.03 -17.06
CA TRP A 61 -4.06 13.14 -17.88
C TRP A 61 -3.73 13.05 -19.38
N LYS A 62 -2.68 13.73 -19.83
CA LYS A 62 -2.18 13.61 -21.21
C LYS A 62 -1.62 12.22 -21.53
N GLU A 63 -0.99 11.55 -20.57
CA GLU A 63 -0.45 10.21 -20.75
C GLU A 63 -1.58 9.18 -20.93
N TYR A 64 -2.52 9.14 -19.99
CA TYR A 64 -3.49 8.06 -19.83
C TYR A 64 -4.83 8.28 -20.54
N SER A 65 -5.23 9.52 -20.82
CA SER A 65 -6.60 9.85 -21.26
C SER A 65 -6.69 10.53 -22.63
N ASN A 66 -7.89 10.52 -23.22
CA ASN A 66 -8.21 11.22 -24.48
C ASN A 66 -8.54 12.72 -24.28
N ALA A 67 -8.31 13.29 -23.09
CA ALA A 67 -8.53 14.72 -22.85
C ALA A 67 -7.46 15.58 -23.53
N GLU A 68 -7.88 16.55 -24.33
CA GLU A 68 -6.97 17.40 -25.13
C GLU A 68 -6.86 18.85 -24.64
N SER A 69 -7.94 19.39 -24.08
CA SER A 69 -7.99 20.74 -23.52
C SER A 69 -8.48 20.70 -22.08
N TYR A 70 -7.88 21.53 -21.22
CA TYR A 70 -8.14 21.52 -19.79
C TYR A 70 -8.63 22.88 -19.32
N TYR A 71 -9.56 22.86 -18.37
CA TYR A 71 -10.20 24.04 -17.84
C TYR A 71 -10.33 23.93 -16.32
N LEU A 72 -10.24 25.08 -15.65
CA LEU A 72 -10.58 25.25 -14.25
C LEU A 72 -11.95 25.92 -14.15
N HIS A 73 -12.85 25.29 -13.41
CA HIS A 73 -14.12 25.86 -12.98
C HIS A 73 -14.10 26.15 -11.48
N PHE A 74 -14.71 27.25 -11.06
CA PHE A 74 -15.17 27.42 -9.68
C PHE A 74 -16.25 28.49 -9.57
N LYS A 75 -17.02 28.44 -8.48
CA LYS A 75 -17.91 29.51 -8.05
C LYS A 75 -17.25 30.36 -6.99
N TYR A 76 -17.54 31.65 -7.00
CA TYR A 76 -17.04 32.57 -6.00
C TYR A 76 -18.10 33.59 -5.54
N ARG A 77 -17.91 34.10 -4.32
CA ARG A 77 -18.67 35.21 -3.75
C ARG A 77 -17.80 35.99 -2.76
N GLY A 78 -17.84 37.30 -2.82
CA GLY A 78 -17.08 38.20 -1.95
C GLY A 78 -16.26 39.23 -2.73
N ALA A 79 -15.07 39.54 -2.21
CA ALA A 79 -14.16 40.54 -2.75
C ALA A 79 -13.68 40.20 -4.18
N GLY A 80 -13.20 41.22 -4.89
CA GLY A 80 -12.47 41.03 -6.15
C GLY A 80 -11.09 40.43 -5.88
N PHE A 81 -10.59 39.66 -6.85
CA PHE A 81 -9.35 38.92 -6.71
C PHE A 81 -8.60 38.79 -8.03
N ASP A 82 -7.31 38.54 -7.94
CA ASP A 82 -6.43 38.19 -9.05
C ASP A 82 -6.11 36.70 -9.00
N LEU A 83 -6.31 36.01 -10.12
CA LEU A 83 -5.89 34.63 -10.32
C LEU A 83 -4.67 34.59 -11.21
N GLN A 84 -3.66 33.81 -10.79
CA GLN A 84 -2.44 33.58 -11.54
C GLN A 84 -2.21 32.08 -11.70
N GLU A 85 -2.13 31.60 -12.94
CA GLU A 85 -1.81 30.19 -13.22
C GLU A 85 -0.36 29.88 -12.82
N ARG A 86 -0.16 28.64 -12.36
CA ARG A 86 1.11 28.13 -11.84
C ARG A 86 1.42 26.77 -12.44
N THR A 87 2.69 26.43 -12.52
CA THR A 87 3.15 25.17 -13.09
C THR A 87 4.34 24.62 -12.31
N ALA A 88 4.57 23.31 -12.37
CA ALA A 88 5.77 22.67 -11.85
C ALA A 88 6.23 21.55 -12.78
N GLY A 89 7.52 21.54 -13.10
CA GLY A 89 8.21 20.50 -13.87
C GLY A 89 9.26 19.77 -13.03
N ASN A 90 9.93 18.81 -13.66
CA ASN A 90 10.85 17.86 -13.01
C ASN A 90 12.01 18.45 -12.19
N LEU A 91 12.45 19.69 -12.48
CA LEU A 91 13.56 20.34 -11.77
C LEU A 91 13.10 21.39 -10.76
N ASP A 92 11.78 21.56 -10.60
CA ASP A 92 11.21 22.63 -9.79
C ASP A 92 11.03 22.19 -8.34
N TRP A 93 11.60 22.97 -7.43
CA TRP A 93 11.38 22.82 -5.98
C TRP A 93 10.14 23.57 -5.49
N ASN A 94 9.76 24.62 -6.21
CA ASN A 94 8.60 25.47 -5.95
C ASN A 94 7.85 25.71 -7.26
N SER A 95 6.56 26.02 -7.15
CA SER A 95 5.72 26.31 -8.31
C SER A 95 6.20 27.59 -8.99
N ARG A 96 6.17 27.60 -10.33
CA ARG A 96 6.52 28.75 -11.17
C ARG A 96 5.27 29.43 -11.70
N VAL A 97 5.34 30.73 -11.90
CA VAL A 97 4.27 31.52 -12.52
C VAL A 97 4.24 31.25 -14.01
N VAL A 98 3.04 31.03 -14.55
CA VAL A 98 2.82 31.00 -16.00
C VAL A 98 2.80 32.45 -16.51
N SER A 99 3.62 32.75 -17.52
CA SER A 99 3.75 34.12 -18.03
C SER A 99 2.45 34.56 -18.72
N ASN A 100 2.00 35.80 -18.45
CA ASN A 100 0.79 36.40 -19.02
C ASN A 100 -0.53 35.67 -18.69
N SER A 101 -0.59 34.91 -17.60
CA SER A 101 -1.80 34.19 -17.16
C SER A 101 -2.64 34.93 -16.11
N ASN A 102 -2.24 36.14 -15.70
CA ASN A 102 -2.94 36.89 -14.66
C ASN A 102 -4.33 37.34 -15.14
N ARG A 103 -5.37 37.03 -14.36
CA ARG A 103 -6.77 37.39 -14.65
C ARG A 103 -7.39 38.03 -13.41
N SER A 104 -7.96 39.23 -13.57
CA SER A 104 -8.65 39.95 -12.48
C SER A 104 -10.15 39.72 -12.55
N PHE A 105 -10.76 39.42 -11.42
CA PHE A 105 -12.19 39.19 -11.28
C PHE A 105 -12.81 40.23 -10.34
N PRO A 106 -13.99 40.78 -10.67
CA PRO A 106 -14.64 41.78 -9.85
C PRO A 106 -15.25 41.15 -8.59
N SER A 107 -15.47 41.97 -7.55
CA SER A 107 -16.26 41.56 -6.40
C SER A 107 -17.68 41.19 -6.79
N SER A 108 -18.28 40.23 -6.10
CA SER A 108 -19.66 39.80 -6.31
C SER A 108 -20.35 39.47 -5.00
N ASP A 109 -21.50 40.08 -4.74
CA ASP A 109 -22.35 39.79 -3.58
C ASP A 109 -23.20 38.52 -3.78
N VAL A 110 -23.29 38.03 -5.01
CA VAL A 110 -23.96 36.77 -5.39
C VAL A 110 -22.93 35.74 -5.86
N TRP A 111 -23.31 34.47 -5.93
CA TRP A 111 -22.44 33.45 -6.52
C TRP A 111 -22.25 33.73 -8.01
N ALA A 112 -20.99 33.95 -8.41
CA ALA A 112 -20.56 34.05 -9.80
C ALA A 112 -19.74 32.81 -10.17
N SER A 113 -19.81 32.39 -11.44
CA SER A 113 -19.04 31.26 -11.96
C SER A 113 -17.92 31.74 -12.87
N VAL A 114 -16.79 31.04 -12.80
CA VAL A 114 -15.60 31.32 -13.59
C VAL A 114 -15.17 30.03 -14.27
N ASP A 115 -14.89 30.14 -15.57
CA ASP A 115 -14.32 29.09 -16.40
C ASP A 115 -13.03 29.62 -17.04
N ILE A 116 -11.92 28.94 -16.80
CA ILE A 116 -10.59 29.36 -17.20
C ILE A 116 -9.95 28.23 -18.01
N GLU A 117 -9.76 28.47 -19.31
CA GLU A 117 -8.89 27.61 -20.13
C GLU A 117 -7.45 27.66 -19.62
N ILE A 118 -6.86 26.49 -19.40
CA ILE A 118 -5.50 26.33 -18.88
C ILE A 118 -4.48 26.63 -19.96
N THR A 119 -3.50 27.48 -19.63
CA THR A 119 -2.40 27.85 -20.51
C THR A 119 -1.25 26.87 -20.35
N GLU A 120 -1.33 25.76 -21.06
CA GLU A 120 -0.34 24.68 -20.97
C GLU A 120 1.11 25.14 -21.23
N GLN A 121 2.05 24.58 -20.49
CA GLN A 121 3.48 24.88 -20.59
C GLN A 121 4.27 23.68 -21.10
N THR A 122 5.32 23.95 -21.88
CA THR A 122 6.21 22.88 -22.34
C THR A 122 6.98 22.27 -21.17
N GLY A 123 6.88 20.95 -21.00
CA GLY A 123 7.61 20.21 -19.96
C GLY A 123 7.02 20.32 -18.56
N GLU A 124 5.77 20.78 -18.41
CA GLU A 124 5.10 20.76 -17.12
C GLU A 124 4.64 19.36 -16.70
N THR A 125 4.78 19.08 -15.42
CA THR A 125 4.26 17.88 -14.76
C THR A 125 2.89 18.16 -14.16
N LEU A 126 2.80 19.28 -13.45
CA LEU A 126 1.61 19.73 -12.72
C LEU A 126 1.23 21.13 -13.20
N HIS A 127 -0.07 21.36 -13.32
CA HIS A 127 -0.66 22.68 -13.54
C HIS A 127 -1.54 23.06 -12.35
N SER A 128 -1.51 24.32 -11.93
CA SER A 128 -2.29 24.83 -10.79
C SER A 128 -2.48 26.34 -10.91
N PHE A 129 -2.84 27.01 -9.81
CA PHE A 129 -3.08 28.44 -9.75
C PHE A 129 -2.87 28.96 -8.32
N SER A 130 -2.77 30.29 -8.20
CA SER A 130 -2.89 31.01 -6.94
C SER A 130 -3.93 32.12 -7.06
N ILE A 131 -4.59 32.43 -5.95
CA ILE A 131 -5.58 33.52 -5.85
C ILE A 131 -5.10 34.53 -4.81
N GLU A 132 -4.99 35.79 -5.22
CA GLU A 132 -4.76 36.94 -4.35
C GLU A 132 -6.05 37.76 -4.25
N SER A 133 -6.62 37.85 -3.05
CA SER A 133 -7.83 38.60 -2.76
C SER A 133 -7.52 39.81 -1.88
N ALA A 134 -8.16 40.95 -2.15
CA ALA A 134 -8.02 42.15 -1.32
C ALA A 134 -8.94 42.14 -0.08
N GLY A 135 -9.89 41.19 0.00
CA GLY A 135 -10.86 41.07 1.09
C GLY A 135 -11.45 39.65 1.20
N ASP A 136 -12.48 39.49 2.02
CA ASP A 136 -13.11 38.18 2.22
C ASP A 136 -13.66 37.61 0.91
N LEU A 137 -13.24 36.40 0.56
CA LEU A 137 -13.63 35.69 -0.67
C LEU A 137 -13.95 34.24 -0.33
N THR A 138 -15.09 33.74 -0.80
CA THR A 138 -15.45 32.32 -0.69
C THR A 138 -15.40 31.69 -2.07
N LEU A 139 -14.72 30.55 -2.17
CA LEU A 139 -14.67 29.66 -3.33
C LEU A 139 -15.50 28.42 -3.03
N ASP A 140 -16.27 27.94 -4.00
CA ASP A 140 -17.05 26.69 -3.90
C ASP A 140 -17.19 26.04 -5.29
N ASP A 141 -17.62 24.78 -5.33
CA ASP A 141 -17.85 24.02 -6.57
C ASP A 141 -16.65 24.10 -7.55
N ALA A 142 -15.44 23.96 -7.01
CA ALA A 142 -14.20 24.08 -7.77
C ALA A 142 -13.75 22.73 -8.34
N TYR A 143 -13.47 22.66 -9.64
CA TYR A 143 -13.01 21.44 -10.30
C TYR A 143 -12.26 21.71 -11.61
N TYR A 144 -11.43 20.74 -12.00
CA TYR A 144 -10.88 20.66 -13.34
C TYR A 144 -11.81 19.86 -14.24
N TYR A 145 -11.96 20.30 -15.49
CA TYR A 145 -12.68 19.57 -16.53
C TYR A 145 -11.93 19.63 -17.86
N ALA A 146 -12.31 18.77 -18.80
CA ALA A 146 -11.81 18.78 -20.17
C ALA A 146 -12.96 18.74 -21.17
N ASP A 147 -12.71 19.25 -22.37
CA ASP A 147 -13.58 18.98 -23.50
C ASP A 147 -13.16 17.66 -24.17
N VAL A 148 -14.11 16.72 -24.22
CA VAL A 148 -13.88 15.39 -24.76
C VAL A 148 -14.96 15.07 -25.80
N ASP A 149 -14.59 14.39 -26.89
CA ASP A 149 -15.55 13.79 -27.80
C ASP A 149 -16.39 12.74 -27.03
N PRO A 150 -17.73 12.85 -27.01
CA PRO A 150 -18.58 11.85 -26.36
C PRO A 150 -18.30 10.41 -26.78
N CYS A 151 -17.82 10.17 -28.01
CA CYS A 151 -17.47 8.84 -28.50
C CYS A 151 -16.22 8.25 -27.81
N CYS A 152 -15.41 9.09 -27.17
CA CYS A 152 -14.20 8.71 -26.44
C CYS A 152 -14.46 8.48 -24.94
N ILE A 153 -15.71 8.58 -24.49
CA ILE A 153 -16.11 8.34 -23.09
C ILE A 153 -16.55 6.89 -22.96
N HIS A 154 -15.83 6.12 -22.14
CA HIS A 154 -16.15 4.73 -21.85
C HIS A 154 -17.28 4.63 -20.82
N PRO A 155 -18.29 3.75 -21.03
CA PRO A 155 -19.30 3.47 -20.02
C PRO A 155 -18.68 2.61 -18.91
N ILE A 156 -18.40 3.22 -17.77
CA ILE A 156 -17.78 2.54 -16.62
C ILE A 156 -18.86 2.09 -15.64
N GLU A 157 -18.80 0.82 -15.24
CA GLU A 157 -19.42 0.27 -14.02
C GLU A 157 -18.30 -0.17 -13.08
N LEU A 158 -18.19 0.47 -11.91
CA LEU A 158 -17.10 0.22 -10.96
C LEU A 158 -17.62 -0.53 -9.73
N ALA A 159 -17.02 -1.68 -9.44
CA ALA A 159 -17.29 -2.46 -8.24
C ALA A 159 -16.14 -2.31 -7.23
N LEU A 160 -16.42 -1.85 -6.01
CA LEU A 160 -15.48 -1.86 -4.91
C LEU A 160 -15.62 -3.16 -4.12
N ALA A 161 -14.54 -3.92 -3.98
CA ALA A 161 -14.49 -5.12 -3.15
C ALA A 161 -13.61 -4.86 -1.91
N ILE A 162 -14.23 -4.88 -0.72
CA ILE A 162 -13.58 -4.72 0.57
C ILE A 162 -13.53 -6.07 1.26
N THR A 163 -12.35 -6.57 1.59
CA THR A 163 -12.20 -7.79 2.41
C THR A 163 -12.01 -7.41 3.86
N THR A 164 -12.83 -7.96 4.77
CA THR A 164 -12.72 -7.64 6.20
C THR A 164 -12.69 -8.84 7.13
N PHE A 165 -11.95 -8.72 8.24
CA PHE A 165 -11.99 -9.66 9.36
C PHE A 165 -11.95 -8.92 10.71
N LYS A 166 -13.11 -8.74 11.33
CA LYS A 166 -13.26 -8.11 12.65
C LYS A 166 -12.68 -6.69 12.75
N LYS A 167 -12.96 -5.87 11.73
CA LYS A 167 -12.61 -4.44 11.63
C LYS A 167 -13.84 -3.59 11.36
N GLU A 168 -14.94 -3.91 12.02
CA GLU A 168 -16.27 -3.36 11.77
C GLU A 168 -16.26 -1.82 11.80
N GLN A 169 -15.53 -1.22 12.72
CA GLN A 169 -15.46 0.24 12.84
C GLN A 169 -14.86 0.92 11.59
N TYR A 170 -13.77 0.37 11.03
CA TYR A 170 -13.18 0.94 9.82
C TYR A 170 -14.13 0.79 8.63
N VAL A 171 -14.70 -0.41 8.45
CA VAL A 171 -15.63 -0.69 7.36
C VAL A 171 -16.85 0.23 7.44
N LEU A 172 -17.50 0.34 8.60
CA LEU A 172 -18.68 1.18 8.77
C LEU A 172 -18.37 2.67 8.56
N ASN A 173 -17.21 3.15 9.02
CA ASN A 173 -16.78 4.53 8.77
C ASN A 173 -16.58 4.80 7.27
N ASN A 174 -15.86 3.91 6.58
CA ASN A 174 -15.61 4.02 5.14
C ASN A 174 -16.92 3.94 4.34
N LEU A 175 -17.83 3.04 4.71
CA LEU A 175 -19.15 2.95 4.08
C LEU A 175 -19.97 4.23 4.24
N ASN A 176 -19.90 4.90 5.40
CA ASN A 176 -20.58 6.19 5.60
C ASN A 176 -19.97 7.28 4.70
N LEU A 177 -18.65 7.39 4.63
CA LEU A 177 -17.96 8.32 3.74
C LEU A 177 -18.32 8.08 2.26
N ILE A 178 -18.40 6.81 1.84
CA ILE A 178 -18.81 6.43 0.48
C ILE A 178 -20.28 6.78 0.24
N LYS A 179 -21.18 6.49 1.19
CA LYS A 179 -22.61 6.83 1.07
C LYS A 179 -22.81 8.32 0.90
N GLU A 180 -22.16 9.13 1.72
CA GLU A 180 -22.33 10.59 1.72
C GLU A 180 -21.59 11.27 0.55
N GLY A 181 -20.33 10.90 0.33
CA GLY A 181 -19.45 11.56 -0.63
C GLY A 181 -19.50 11.01 -2.06
N VAL A 182 -20.02 9.81 -2.27
CA VAL A 182 -20.10 9.17 -3.60
C VAL A 182 -21.54 8.83 -3.97
N LEU A 183 -22.21 7.97 -3.21
CA LEU A 183 -23.52 7.42 -3.61
C LEU A 183 -24.67 8.43 -3.53
N SER A 184 -24.62 9.37 -2.59
CA SER A 184 -25.60 10.45 -2.46
C SER A 184 -25.25 11.69 -3.28
N GLY A 185 -24.13 11.64 -4.02
CA GLY A 185 -23.60 12.74 -4.82
C GLY A 185 -24.40 12.98 -6.11
N LYS A 186 -23.89 13.92 -6.92
CA LYS A 186 -24.40 14.22 -8.26
C LYS A 186 -23.40 13.89 -9.37
N GLU A 187 -22.29 13.26 -9.00
CA GLU A 187 -21.26 12.85 -9.93
C GLU A 187 -21.72 11.62 -10.72
N PRO A 188 -21.26 11.41 -11.95
CA PRO A 188 -21.66 10.24 -12.74
C PRO A 188 -21.43 8.89 -12.02
N ILE A 189 -20.36 8.78 -11.23
CA ILE A 189 -20.06 7.59 -10.43
C ILE A 189 -21.20 7.19 -9.47
N SER A 190 -22.02 8.13 -8.99
CA SER A 190 -23.08 7.86 -8.01
C SER A 190 -24.07 6.78 -8.49
N GLU A 191 -24.29 6.69 -9.81
CA GLU A 191 -25.18 5.70 -10.42
C GLU A 191 -24.48 4.45 -10.96
N HIS A 192 -23.15 4.42 -10.93
CA HIS A 192 -22.31 3.41 -11.58
C HIS A 192 -21.27 2.81 -10.62
N PHE A 193 -21.58 2.84 -9.32
CA PHE A 193 -20.71 2.33 -8.26
C PHE A 193 -21.45 1.36 -7.35
N HIS A 194 -20.87 0.17 -7.18
CA HIS A 194 -21.38 -0.89 -6.29
C HIS A 194 -20.30 -1.30 -5.30
N VAL A 195 -20.67 -1.51 -4.05
CA VAL A 195 -19.74 -1.91 -2.98
C VAL A 195 -20.08 -3.31 -2.49
N HIS A 196 -19.10 -4.20 -2.54
CA HIS A 196 -19.15 -5.56 -2.02
C HIS A 196 -18.22 -5.65 -0.81
N VAL A 197 -18.80 -5.81 0.38
CA VAL A 197 -18.05 -6.07 1.61
C VAL A 197 -18.03 -7.58 1.83
N VAL A 198 -16.87 -8.20 1.70
CA VAL A 198 -16.64 -9.62 1.97
C VAL A 198 -16.19 -9.77 3.42
N ASP A 199 -17.11 -10.21 4.27
CA ASP A 199 -16.88 -10.32 5.72
C ASP A 199 -16.44 -11.74 6.10
N ASN A 200 -15.12 -11.95 6.11
CA ASN A 200 -14.47 -13.17 6.58
C ASN A 200 -14.66 -13.39 8.09
N GLY A 201 -15.00 -12.35 8.85
CA GLY A 201 -15.25 -12.41 10.28
C GLY A 201 -16.67 -12.85 10.65
N ARG A 202 -17.61 -12.73 9.69
CA ARG A 202 -19.06 -12.93 9.89
C ARG A 202 -19.60 -12.15 11.08
N SER A 203 -19.12 -10.93 11.23
CA SER A 203 -19.41 -10.05 12.36
C SER A 203 -20.24 -8.82 11.99
N LEU A 204 -20.40 -8.54 10.69
CA LEU A 204 -21.31 -7.53 10.18
C LEU A 204 -22.71 -8.10 9.93
N ASP A 205 -23.74 -7.27 10.11
CA ASP A 205 -25.11 -7.64 9.75
C ASP A 205 -25.28 -7.59 8.23
N CYS A 206 -25.45 -8.75 7.61
CA CYS A 206 -25.66 -8.88 6.17
C CYS A 206 -26.91 -8.15 5.64
N ASN A 207 -27.90 -7.85 6.51
CA ASN A 207 -29.11 -7.12 6.11
C ASN A 207 -28.95 -5.59 6.18
N SER A 208 -27.82 -5.10 6.69
CA SER A 208 -27.54 -3.65 6.80
C SER A 208 -27.07 -3.00 5.49
N GLY A 209 -27.05 -3.77 4.40
CA GLY A 209 -26.76 -3.29 3.06
C GLY A 209 -27.82 -2.33 2.51
N SER A 210 -27.56 -1.84 1.30
CA SER A 210 -28.48 -1.02 0.51
C SER A 210 -28.42 -1.43 -0.97
N ASP A 211 -29.21 -0.81 -1.84
CA ASP A 211 -29.26 -1.15 -3.28
C ASP A 211 -27.88 -1.21 -3.96
N ARG A 212 -26.91 -0.42 -3.49
CA ARG A 212 -25.53 -0.34 -4.02
C ARG A 212 -24.46 -0.84 -3.04
N ILE A 213 -24.84 -1.38 -1.89
CA ILE A 213 -23.91 -1.89 -0.87
C ILE A 213 -24.37 -3.27 -0.43
N SER A 214 -23.60 -4.29 -0.80
CA SER A 214 -23.86 -5.68 -0.44
C SER A 214 -22.82 -6.17 0.57
N ILE A 215 -23.28 -6.83 1.63
CA ILE A 215 -22.42 -7.45 2.65
C ILE A 215 -22.54 -8.97 2.53
N HIS A 216 -21.40 -9.62 2.31
CA HIS A 216 -21.28 -11.04 2.01
C HIS A 216 -20.59 -11.76 3.17
N PRO A 217 -21.31 -12.53 3.99
CA PRO A 217 -20.68 -13.41 4.97
C PRO A 217 -19.79 -14.43 4.26
N ASN A 218 -18.54 -14.55 4.71
CA ASN A 218 -17.53 -15.40 4.09
C ASN A 218 -16.78 -16.20 5.18
N PRO A 219 -16.31 -17.43 4.94
CA PRO A 219 -15.36 -18.09 5.85
C PRO A 219 -14.03 -17.31 5.91
N ASN A 220 -13.23 -17.56 6.95
CA ASN A 220 -11.93 -16.92 7.07
C ASN A 220 -10.88 -17.60 6.19
N VAL A 221 -10.83 -17.18 4.94
CA VAL A 221 -9.86 -17.65 3.93
C VAL A 221 -8.76 -16.62 3.65
N GLY A 222 -8.58 -15.67 4.57
CA GLY A 222 -7.58 -14.61 4.46
C GLY A 222 -7.92 -13.58 3.37
N GLY A 223 -6.94 -12.72 3.06
CA GLY A 223 -7.05 -11.68 2.04
C GLY A 223 -7.32 -12.26 0.66
N SER A 224 -6.55 -13.27 0.23
CA SER A 224 -6.64 -13.81 -1.13
C SER A 224 -8.02 -14.37 -1.44
N GLY A 225 -8.61 -15.12 -0.49
CA GLY A 225 -9.95 -15.67 -0.67
C GLY A 225 -11.07 -14.65 -0.49
N GLY A 226 -10.87 -13.62 0.33
CA GLY A 226 -11.80 -12.50 0.43
C GLY A 226 -11.85 -11.70 -0.87
N PHE A 227 -10.69 -11.37 -1.44
CA PHE A 227 -10.60 -10.68 -2.73
C PHE A 227 -11.08 -11.55 -3.90
N ALA A 228 -10.78 -12.85 -3.90
CA ALA A 228 -11.34 -13.78 -4.89
C ALA A 228 -12.88 -13.79 -4.85
N ARG A 229 -13.46 -13.83 -3.64
CA ARG A 229 -14.91 -13.71 -3.47
C ARG A 229 -15.42 -12.37 -3.97
N GLY A 230 -14.77 -11.26 -3.63
CA GLY A 230 -15.13 -9.92 -4.10
C GLY A 230 -15.11 -9.79 -5.63
N MET A 231 -14.10 -10.38 -6.29
CA MET A 231 -14.03 -10.45 -7.76
C MET A 231 -15.18 -11.27 -8.34
N ILE A 232 -15.53 -12.41 -7.75
CA ILE A 232 -16.68 -13.23 -8.20
C ILE A 232 -17.97 -12.42 -8.09
N GLU A 233 -18.21 -11.79 -6.94
CA GLU A 233 -19.42 -11.00 -6.72
C GLU A 233 -19.52 -9.82 -7.72
N ALA A 234 -18.41 -9.15 -8.02
CA ALA A 234 -18.38 -8.09 -9.01
C ALA A 234 -18.61 -8.58 -10.46
N LEU A 235 -18.11 -9.76 -10.83
CA LEU A 235 -18.37 -10.37 -12.13
C LEU A 235 -19.83 -10.80 -12.29
N GLU A 236 -20.48 -11.20 -11.20
CA GLU A 236 -21.86 -11.69 -11.15
C GLU A 236 -22.90 -10.60 -10.83
N GLN A 237 -22.45 -9.39 -10.48
CA GLN A 237 -23.33 -8.26 -10.20
C GLN A 237 -24.13 -7.83 -11.45
N ASN A 238 -25.24 -7.11 -11.24
CA ASN A 238 -26.02 -6.51 -12.31
C ASN A 238 -26.33 -5.04 -12.02
N PRO A 239 -25.94 -4.08 -12.88
CA PRO A 239 -25.24 -4.24 -14.16
C PRO A 239 -23.80 -4.77 -14.00
N LYS A 240 -23.35 -5.59 -14.97
CA LYS A 240 -22.03 -6.22 -14.91
C LYS A 240 -20.92 -5.18 -14.73
N ALA A 241 -20.05 -5.39 -13.76
CA ALA A 241 -18.91 -4.51 -13.53
C ALA A 241 -17.99 -4.48 -14.76
N THR A 242 -17.48 -3.29 -15.10
CA THR A 242 -16.39 -3.13 -16.05
C THR A 242 -15.04 -3.24 -15.35
N HIS A 243 -14.95 -2.78 -14.10
CA HIS A 243 -13.74 -2.72 -13.30
C HIS A 243 -14.04 -3.13 -11.86
N VAL A 244 -13.07 -3.78 -11.21
CA VAL A 244 -13.10 -4.09 -9.78
C VAL A 244 -11.98 -3.32 -9.09
N LEU A 245 -12.32 -2.48 -8.12
CA LEU A 245 -11.39 -1.87 -7.18
C LEU A 245 -11.28 -2.75 -5.94
N LEU A 246 -10.10 -3.32 -5.71
CA LEU A 246 -9.78 -4.01 -4.46
C LEU A 246 -9.28 -3.01 -3.43
N MET A 247 -9.74 -3.14 -2.19
CA MET A 247 -9.37 -2.27 -1.09
C MET A 247 -9.31 -3.05 0.23
N ASP A 248 -8.31 -2.73 1.06
CA ASP A 248 -8.21 -3.26 2.43
C ASP A 248 -9.30 -2.66 3.33
N ASP A 249 -9.62 -3.34 4.43
CA ASP A 249 -10.62 -2.86 5.40
C ASP A 249 -10.08 -1.81 6.37
N ASP A 250 -8.79 -1.83 6.70
CA ASP A 250 -8.15 -0.95 7.70
C ASP A 250 -7.42 0.26 7.09
N VAL A 251 -8.02 0.81 6.04
CA VAL A 251 -7.67 2.10 5.43
C VAL A 251 -8.64 3.20 5.86
N GLU A 252 -8.20 4.46 5.79
CA GLU A 252 -9.09 5.62 5.71
C GLU A 252 -9.20 6.08 4.25
N VAL A 253 -10.44 6.17 3.76
CA VAL A 253 -10.74 6.53 2.38
C VAL A 253 -10.99 8.03 2.20
N LEU A 254 -10.80 8.49 0.97
CA LEU A 254 -11.23 9.81 0.53
C LEU A 254 -12.23 9.62 -0.63
N PRO A 255 -13.48 10.10 -0.51
CA PRO A 255 -14.47 9.97 -1.59
C PRO A 255 -13.99 10.44 -2.96
N GLU A 256 -13.21 11.53 -2.98
CA GLU A 256 -12.62 12.09 -4.20
C GLU A 256 -11.67 11.12 -4.91
N SER A 257 -10.99 10.20 -4.20
CA SER A 257 -10.15 9.17 -4.84
C SER A 257 -10.99 8.24 -5.74
N PHE A 258 -12.22 7.90 -5.34
CA PHE A 258 -13.13 7.09 -6.16
C PHE A 258 -13.66 7.88 -7.37
N ILE A 259 -14.01 9.15 -7.16
CA ILE A 259 -14.48 10.04 -8.24
C ILE A 259 -13.39 10.20 -9.31
N ARG A 260 -12.15 10.53 -8.90
CA ARG A 260 -10.99 10.65 -9.81
C ARG A 260 -10.70 9.35 -10.54
N THR A 261 -10.79 8.22 -9.83
CA THR A 261 -10.64 6.89 -10.43
C THR A 261 -11.68 6.67 -11.53
N PHE A 262 -12.97 6.86 -11.24
CA PHE A 262 -14.04 6.70 -12.23
C PHE A 262 -13.88 7.63 -13.43
N ASN A 263 -13.54 8.90 -13.20
CA ASN A 263 -13.34 9.89 -14.25
C ASN A 263 -12.16 9.53 -15.15
N LEU A 264 -11.04 9.07 -14.57
CA LEU A 264 -9.89 8.59 -15.33
C LEU A 264 -10.24 7.38 -16.19
N LEU A 265 -10.89 6.37 -15.60
CA LEU A 265 -11.32 5.15 -16.30
C LEU A 265 -12.25 5.47 -17.47
N SER A 266 -13.13 6.47 -17.30
CA SER A 266 -14.08 6.91 -18.33
C SER A 266 -13.39 7.55 -19.54
N LEU A 267 -12.15 8.01 -19.40
CA LEU A 267 -11.45 8.78 -20.44
C LEU A 267 -10.22 8.06 -20.99
N LEU A 268 -9.98 6.80 -20.63
CA LEU A 268 -8.75 6.08 -20.99
C LEU A 268 -8.52 6.04 -22.50
N LYS A 269 -7.26 6.23 -22.88
CA LYS A 269 -6.79 5.83 -24.21
C LYS A 269 -6.85 4.32 -24.36
N GLU A 270 -6.99 3.86 -25.61
CA GLU A 270 -7.10 2.44 -25.94
C GLU A 270 -5.95 1.61 -25.35
N GLU A 271 -4.73 2.13 -25.33
CA GLU A 271 -3.58 1.40 -24.81
C GLU A 271 -3.55 1.25 -23.28
N TYR A 272 -4.47 1.89 -22.54
CA TYR A 272 -4.62 1.80 -21.08
C TYR A 272 -5.92 1.10 -20.63
N VAL A 273 -6.83 0.69 -21.52
CA VAL A 273 -8.11 0.05 -21.13
C VAL A 273 -7.95 -1.27 -20.35
N ASN A 274 -6.79 -1.93 -20.51
CA ASN A 274 -6.43 -3.14 -19.75
C ASN A 274 -5.39 -2.87 -18.64
N ALA A 275 -5.08 -1.60 -18.36
CA ALA A 275 -4.13 -1.22 -17.33
C ALA A 275 -4.70 -1.40 -15.92
N PHE A 276 -3.82 -1.64 -14.94
CA PHE A 276 -4.19 -1.58 -13.53
C PHE A 276 -3.98 -0.15 -13.06
N LEU A 277 -4.94 0.40 -12.32
CA LEU A 277 -4.77 1.68 -11.63
C LEU A 277 -4.47 1.41 -10.16
N SER A 278 -3.34 1.91 -9.67
CA SER A 278 -2.97 1.80 -8.28
C SER A 278 -3.04 3.15 -7.57
N GLY A 279 -3.67 3.15 -6.41
CA GLY A 279 -3.72 4.30 -5.52
C GLY A 279 -2.52 4.32 -4.58
N ALA A 280 -2.03 5.52 -4.29
CA ALA A 280 -0.96 5.71 -3.32
C ALA A 280 -1.39 5.30 -1.91
N MET A 281 -0.50 4.62 -1.19
CA MET A 281 -0.58 4.35 0.23
C MET A 281 0.06 5.51 1.01
N MET A 282 -0.78 6.37 1.55
CA MET A 282 -0.40 7.39 2.53
C MET A 282 -0.33 6.77 3.93
N SER A 283 0.55 7.28 4.79
CA SER A 283 0.73 6.77 6.16
C SER A 283 -0.35 7.31 7.10
N LEU A 284 -1.05 6.45 7.85
CA LEU A 284 -1.95 6.91 8.93
C LEU A 284 -1.19 7.62 10.04
N GLU A 285 0.05 7.22 10.30
CA GLU A 285 0.87 7.77 11.38
C GLU A 285 1.53 9.11 11.02
N GLU A 286 1.82 9.31 9.74
CA GLU A 286 2.33 10.56 9.16
C GLU A 286 1.49 10.91 7.92
N PRO A 287 0.30 11.53 8.07
CA PRO A 287 -0.67 11.70 6.99
C PRO A 287 -0.20 12.42 5.72
N ASN A 288 0.90 13.16 5.77
CA ASN A 288 1.51 13.76 4.57
C ASN A 288 2.56 12.87 3.89
N LEU A 289 2.94 11.73 4.47
CA LEU A 289 3.95 10.82 3.94
C LEU A 289 3.29 9.78 3.02
N ARG A 290 3.72 9.76 1.76
CA ARG A 290 3.45 8.69 0.80
C ARG A 290 4.53 7.62 0.95
N THR A 291 4.10 6.38 1.18
CA THR A 291 5.02 5.26 1.41
C THR A 291 5.20 4.38 0.18
N GLU A 292 4.11 4.07 -0.51
CA GLU A 292 4.12 3.19 -1.69
C GLU A 292 2.97 3.54 -2.63
N ASP A 293 3.06 3.12 -3.88
CA ASP A 293 1.96 3.11 -4.86
C ASP A 293 2.11 1.89 -5.77
N LEU A 294 3.32 1.66 -6.26
CA LEU A 294 3.73 0.40 -6.86
C LEU A 294 4.88 -0.20 -6.06
N GLY A 295 4.93 -1.52 -6.05
CA GLY A 295 6.06 -2.30 -5.53
C GLY A 295 6.73 -3.12 -6.61
N PHE A 296 7.84 -3.76 -6.29
CA PHE A 296 8.49 -4.75 -7.14
C PHE A 296 9.18 -5.84 -6.34
N PHE A 297 9.41 -7.00 -6.97
CA PHE A 297 10.30 -8.02 -6.41
C PHE A 297 11.75 -7.72 -6.77
N THR A 298 12.59 -7.63 -5.74
CA THR A 298 14.04 -7.57 -5.94
C THR A 298 14.59 -8.92 -6.40
N ALA A 299 15.77 -8.91 -7.03
CA ALA A 299 16.49 -10.15 -7.38
C ALA A 299 16.79 -11.03 -6.15
N LYS A 300 16.82 -10.43 -4.95
CA LYS A 300 17.03 -11.15 -3.69
C LYS A 300 15.77 -11.88 -3.19
N GLY A 301 14.60 -11.61 -3.77
CA GLY A 301 13.32 -12.20 -3.35
C GLY A 301 12.58 -11.41 -2.28
N THR A 302 12.84 -10.10 -2.14
CA THR A 302 12.10 -9.22 -1.22
C THR A 302 11.08 -8.36 -1.95
N PHE A 303 9.99 -8.05 -1.27
CA PHE A 303 9.10 -6.94 -1.63
C PHE A 303 9.80 -5.61 -1.37
N SER A 304 9.66 -4.65 -2.28
CA SER A 304 10.21 -3.31 -2.13
C SER A 304 9.28 -2.30 -2.80
N PRO A 305 9.05 -1.11 -2.20
CA PRO A 305 8.40 -0.03 -2.91
C PRO A 305 9.23 0.33 -4.16
N LEU A 306 8.54 0.59 -5.27
CA LEU A 306 9.16 0.98 -6.53
C LEU A 306 9.64 2.43 -6.47
N LYS A 307 8.78 3.31 -5.94
CA LYS A 307 9.06 4.74 -5.76
C LYS A 307 9.56 5.02 -4.35
N PRO A 308 10.59 5.87 -4.16
CA PRO A 308 11.02 6.31 -2.84
C PRO A 308 9.90 6.99 -2.06
N GLU A 309 9.89 6.86 -0.73
CA GLU A 309 8.97 7.62 0.13
C GLU A 309 9.10 9.13 -0.13
N GLY A 310 7.99 9.87 -0.01
CA GLY A 310 7.97 11.32 -0.25
C GLY A 310 6.88 12.02 0.55
N TYR A 311 7.13 13.25 0.97
CA TYR A 311 6.18 14.06 1.72
C TYR A 311 5.31 14.86 0.75
N MET A 312 4.04 14.51 0.62
CA MET A 312 3.10 15.11 -0.35
C MET A 312 2.73 16.57 -0.04
N THR A 313 3.22 17.12 1.07
CA THR A 313 3.21 18.56 1.35
C THR A 313 4.34 19.31 0.63
N SER A 314 5.40 18.62 0.24
CA SER A 314 6.56 19.13 -0.52
C SER A 314 6.30 19.01 -2.02
N LEU A 315 6.30 20.14 -2.75
CA LEU A 315 5.97 20.12 -4.18
C LEU A 315 6.92 19.26 -5.02
N HIS A 316 8.22 19.25 -4.71
CA HIS A 316 9.18 18.42 -5.45
C HIS A 316 8.88 16.92 -5.30
N ASP A 317 8.43 16.46 -4.13
CA ASP A 317 8.04 15.05 -3.92
C ASP A 317 6.76 14.71 -4.68
N VAL A 318 5.81 15.65 -4.74
CA VAL A 318 4.56 15.54 -5.54
C VAL A 318 4.89 15.43 -7.04
N VAL A 319 5.87 16.20 -7.53
CA VAL A 319 6.36 16.12 -8.91
C VAL A 319 7.12 14.82 -9.17
N GLU A 320 8.06 14.44 -8.29
CA GLU A 320 8.87 13.22 -8.40
C GLU A 320 7.97 11.98 -8.51
N THR A 321 6.90 11.93 -7.71
CA THR A 321 5.92 10.84 -7.74
C THR A 321 5.29 10.63 -9.13
N GLU A 322 5.03 11.71 -9.87
CA GLU A 322 4.41 11.65 -11.20
C GLU A 322 5.39 11.26 -12.31
N ILE A 323 6.62 11.77 -12.23
CA ILE A 323 7.63 11.58 -13.28
C ILE A 323 8.46 10.32 -13.10
N TYR A 324 8.43 9.69 -11.92
CA TYR A 324 9.26 8.53 -11.61
C TYR A 324 9.06 7.41 -12.63
N LYS A 325 10.18 6.89 -13.14
CA LYS A 325 10.20 5.71 -14.02
C LYS A 325 11.14 4.67 -13.43
N ALA A 326 10.67 3.43 -13.39
CA ALA A 326 11.48 2.30 -12.93
C ALA A 326 12.79 2.23 -13.73
N PRO A 327 13.96 2.19 -13.04
CA PRO A 327 15.27 2.20 -13.68
C PRO A 327 15.67 0.82 -14.23
N THR A 328 14.81 0.22 -15.06
CA THR A 328 14.95 -1.16 -15.57
C THR A 328 16.24 -1.44 -16.33
N GLY A 329 16.84 -0.40 -16.96
CA GLY A 329 18.14 -0.52 -17.63
C GLY A 329 19.35 -0.61 -16.68
N LEU A 330 19.22 -0.16 -15.43
CA LEU A 330 20.26 -0.26 -14.40
C LEU A 330 19.97 -1.40 -13.41
N TYR A 331 18.70 -1.65 -13.13
CA TYR A 331 18.22 -2.63 -12.17
C TYR A 331 17.08 -3.43 -12.81
N GLU A 332 17.42 -4.55 -13.45
CA GLU A 332 16.49 -5.37 -14.23
C GLU A 332 15.30 -5.89 -13.40
N ASP A 333 15.52 -6.16 -12.12
CA ASP A 333 14.50 -6.62 -11.17
C ASP A 333 13.38 -5.61 -10.95
N THR A 334 13.61 -4.31 -11.17
CA THR A 334 12.58 -3.26 -11.13
C THR A 334 11.53 -3.39 -12.24
N ALA A 335 11.68 -4.32 -13.18
CA ALA A 335 10.64 -4.70 -14.14
C ALA A 335 9.56 -5.64 -13.52
N GLN A 336 9.85 -6.27 -12.38
CA GLN A 336 8.95 -7.22 -11.71
C GLN A 336 7.96 -6.49 -10.78
N GLN A 337 7.19 -5.57 -11.36
CA GLN A 337 6.32 -4.64 -10.64
C GLN A 337 4.97 -5.26 -10.26
N TYR A 338 4.39 -4.74 -9.19
CA TYR A 338 3.04 -5.05 -8.76
C TYR A 338 2.35 -3.83 -8.14
N ALA A 339 1.02 -3.91 -8.06
CA ALA A 339 0.18 -2.96 -7.33
C ALA A 339 -0.43 -3.67 -6.13
N GLY A 340 -0.29 -3.08 -4.94
CA GLY A 340 -0.89 -3.64 -3.73
C GLY A 340 -2.40 -3.45 -3.69
N TRP A 341 -3.10 -4.37 -3.03
CA TRP A 341 -4.56 -4.38 -2.99
C TRP A 341 -5.19 -3.51 -1.89
N TRP A 342 -4.40 -2.63 -1.25
CA TRP A 342 -4.93 -1.53 -0.45
C TRP A 342 -5.77 -0.57 -1.30
N TYR A 343 -5.41 -0.40 -2.59
CA TYR A 343 -6.18 0.33 -3.60
C TYR A 343 -5.69 -0.06 -5.01
N CYS A 344 -6.34 -1.04 -5.63
CA CYS A 344 -5.98 -1.49 -6.97
C CYS A 344 -7.22 -1.77 -7.83
N VAL A 345 -7.36 -1.03 -8.93
CA VAL A 345 -8.39 -1.26 -9.94
C VAL A 345 -7.89 -2.25 -10.99
N ILE A 346 -8.71 -3.28 -11.23
CA ILE A 346 -8.46 -4.35 -12.19
C ILE A 346 -9.65 -4.40 -13.16
N PRO A 347 -9.43 -4.27 -14.48
CA PRO A 347 -10.49 -4.49 -15.47
C PRO A 347 -11.04 -5.91 -15.38
N THR A 348 -12.37 -6.07 -15.40
CA THR A 348 -13.01 -7.40 -15.34
C THR A 348 -12.59 -8.29 -16.49
N ALA A 349 -12.36 -7.73 -17.69
CA ALA A 349 -11.81 -8.44 -18.83
C ALA A 349 -10.45 -9.10 -18.54
N THR A 350 -9.64 -8.54 -17.63
CA THR A 350 -8.40 -9.18 -17.17
C THR A 350 -8.70 -10.32 -16.21
N ILE A 351 -9.67 -10.19 -15.32
CA ILE A 351 -10.09 -11.28 -14.41
C ILE A 351 -10.64 -12.46 -15.22
N GLU A 352 -11.46 -12.20 -16.23
CA GLU A 352 -12.01 -13.24 -17.11
C GLU A 352 -10.94 -13.95 -17.92
N ARG A 353 -9.89 -13.22 -18.36
CA ARG A 353 -8.79 -13.77 -19.15
C ARG A 353 -7.79 -14.56 -18.30
N GLU A 354 -7.40 -14.02 -17.15
CA GLU A 354 -6.29 -14.54 -16.36
C GLU A 354 -6.75 -15.43 -15.19
N GLY A 355 -8.03 -15.34 -14.81
CA GLY A 355 -8.60 -16.01 -13.66
C GLY A 355 -8.31 -15.31 -12.33
N LEU A 356 -8.88 -15.84 -11.25
CA LEU A 356 -8.80 -15.37 -9.87
C LEU A 356 -7.39 -15.55 -9.26
N PRO A 357 -7.10 -14.92 -8.11
CA PRO A 357 -5.82 -15.11 -7.44
C PRO A 357 -5.61 -16.53 -6.91
N LEU A 358 -4.36 -16.87 -6.63
CA LEU A 358 -4.01 -18.15 -6.02
C LEU A 358 -4.61 -18.30 -4.61
N PRO A 359 -4.92 -19.54 -4.14
CA PRO A 359 -5.45 -19.82 -2.80
C PRO A 359 -4.38 -19.69 -1.70
N LEU A 360 -3.85 -18.48 -1.60
CA LEU A 360 -2.98 -18.06 -0.51
C LEU A 360 -3.87 -17.55 0.65
N PHE A 361 -3.25 -17.26 1.81
CA PHE A 361 -3.98 -16.66 2.92
C PHE A 361 -3.83 -15.14 2.89
N VAL A 362 -2.60 -14.66 3.02
CA VAL A 362 -2.20 -13.24 2.94
C VAL A 362 -0.79 -13.16 2.39
N ARG A 363 -0.44 -12.03 1.77
CA ARG A 363 0.86 -11.73 1.13
C ARG A 363 1.11 -12.52 -0.16
N SER A 364 1.74 -11.81 -1.11
CA SER A 364 2.17 -12.28 -2.43
C SER A 364 1.04 -12.54 -3.42
N ASP A 365 -0.21 -12.48 -3.00
CA ASP A 365 -1.40 -12.62 -3.84
C ASP A 365 -1.52 -11.44 -4.83
N ASP A 366 -1.39 -10.22 -4.32
CA ASP A 366 -1.30 -9.00 -5.13
C ASP A 366 -0.15 -9.04 -6.15
N ALA A 367 1.04 -9.39 -5.69
CA ALA A 367 2.25 -9.42 -6.49
C ALA A 367 2.24 -10.54 -7.52
N GLU A 368 1.75 -11.73 -7.16
CA GLU A 368 1.54 -12.84 -8.09
C GLU A 368 0.55 -12.44 -9.17
N TYR A 369 -0.60 -11.90 -8.79
CA TYR A 369 -1.66 -11.57 -9.72
C TYR A 369 -1.18 -10.55 -10.75
N ALA A 370 -0.54 -9.47 -10.29
CA ALA A 370 0.00 -8.44 -11.17
C ALA A 370 1.07 -9.00 -12.12
N LEU A 371 2.00 -9.81 -11.63
CA LEU A 371 3.08 -10.37 -12.46
C LEU A 371 2.59 -11.44 -13.43
N ARG A 372 1.55 -12.19 -13.08
CA ARG A 372 0.88 -13.13 -13.99
C ARG A 372 0.16 -12.37 -15.10
N CYS A 373 -0.60 -11.33 -14.74
CA CYS A 373 -1.38 -10.54 -15.69
C CYS A 373 -0.53 -9.64 -16.60
N LYS A 374 0.66 -9.23 -16.13
CA LYS A 374 1.58 -8.30 -16.84
C LYS A 374 0.88 -7.03 -17.35
N PRO A 375 0.12 -6.32 -16.49
CA PRO A 375 -0.62 -5.14 -16.92
C PRO A 375 0.34 -3.99 -17.19
N ARG A 376 -0.15 -2.97 -17.90
CA ARG A 376 0.39 -1.62 -17.74
C ARG A 376 -0.08 -1.08 -16.40
N PHE A 377 0.75 -0.30 -15.72
CA PHE A 377 0.35 0.36 -14.48
C PHE A 377 0.05 1.83 -14.72
N MET A 378 -1.03 2.30 -14.11
CA MET A 378 -1.33 3.70 -13.91
C MET A 378 -1.24 4.01 -12.42
N SER A 379 -0.63 5.15 -12.11
CA SER A 379 -0.60 5.77 -10.78
C SER A 379 -0.54 7.28 -11.02
N MET A 380 -1.26 8.06 -10.23
CA MET A 380 -1.23 9.53 -10.31
C MET A 380 -1.61 10.16 -8.96
N ASN A 381 -1.23 11.42 -8.76
CA ASN A 381 -1.52 12.16 -7.55
C ASN A 381 -3.02 12.32 -7.32
N GLY A 382 -3.39 12.41 -6.04
CA GLY A 382 -4.76 12.58 -5.59
C GLY A 382 -5.65 11.34 -5.67
N ILE A 383 -5.11 10.19 -6.11
CA ILE A 383 -5.76 8.88 -5.95
C ILE A 383 -4.97 8.12 -4.88
N CYS A 384 -5.53 8.08 -3.67
CA CYS A 384 -4.86 7.50 -2.52
C CYS A 384 -5.82 7.00 -1.43
N VAL A 385 -5.27 6.25 -0.50
CA VAL A 385 -5.86 5.90 0.81
C VAL A 385 -4.81 6.10 1.90
N TRP A 386 -5.25 6.31 3.14
CA TRP A 386 -4.36 6.29 4.29
C TRP A 386 -4.40 4.92 4.96
N HIS A 387 -3.24 4.35 5.25
CA HIS A 387 -3.12 3.01 5.78
C HIS A 387 -1.98 2.95 6.80
N ASN A 388 -2.05 2.02 7.75
CA ASN A 388 -0.98 1.88 8.75
C ASN A 388 0.30 1.39 8.06
N SER A 389 1.43 2.04 8.36
CA SER A 389 2.72 1.64 7.79
C SER A 389 3.08 0.20 8.16
N PHE A 390 3.76 -0.52 7.26
CA PHE A 390 4.20 -1.90 7.49
C PHE A 390 5.07 -2.05 8.75
N LYS A 391 5.74 -0.98 9.20
CA LYS A 391 6.52 -0.96 10.44
C LYS A 391 5.66 -1.25 11.69
N PHE A 392 4.40 -0.79 11.71
CA PHE A 392 3.48 -1.00 12.83
C PHE A 392 2.81 -2.38 12.78
N LYS A 393 2.77 -3.02 11.59
CA LYS A 393 2.09 -4.30 11.35
C LYS A 393 3.02 -5.53 11.35
N TYR A 394 4.30 -5.42 11.74
CA TYR A 394 5.21 -6.56 11.68
C TYR A 394 4.67 -7.78 12.44
N SER A 395 4.65 -8.92 11.75
CA SER A 395 4.27 -10.21 12.33
C SER A 395 5.11 -11.31 11.70
N ALA A 396 5.87 -12.05 12.49
CA ALA A 396 6.63 -13.19 11.98
C ALA A 396 5.75 -14.31 11.41
N ALA A 397 4.50 -14.45 11.87
CA ALA A 397 3.55 -15.36 11.24
C ALA A 397 3.25 -14.98 9.78
N VAL A 398 3.31 -13.69 9.45
CA VAL A 398 3.18 -13.18 8.08
C VAL A 398 4.54 -13.24 7.38
N GLU A 399 5.55 -12.54 7.92
CA GLU A 399 6.83 -12.30 7.25
C GLU A 399 7.77 -13.52 7.22
N ARG A 400 7.62 -14.46 8.15
CA ARG A 400 8.44 -15.70 8.17
C ARG A 400 7.69 -16.89 7.65
N TYR A 401 6.44 -17.11 8.06
CA TYR A 401 5.70 -18.27 7.59
C TYR A 401 5.03 -18.04 6.22
N GLN A 402 4.15 -17.03 6.09
CA GLN A 402 3.40 -16.79 4.85
C GLN A 402 4.30 -16.38 3.69
N VAL A 403 5.16 -15.35 3.86
CA VAL A 403 6.02 -14.86 2.77
C VAL A 403 6.95 -15.95 2.23
N SER A 404 7.63 -16.69 3.12
CA SER A 404 8.51 -17.80 2.73
C SER A 404 7.79 -18.89 1.94
N ARG A 405 6.54 -19.19 2.30
CA ARG A 405 5.73 -20.23 1.65
C ARG A 405 5.13 -19.71 0.34
N ASN A 406 4.46 -18.58 0.41
CA ASN A 406 3.60 -18.06 -0.65
C ASN A 406 4.41 -17.59 -1.86
N THR A 407 5.58 -16.95 -1.66
CA THR A 407 6.43 -16.55 -2.78
C THR A 407 6.93 -17.75 -3.60
N LEU A 408 7.24 -18.87 -2.94
CA LEU A 408 7.57 -20.13 -3.60
C LEU A 408 6.35 -20.74 -4.32
N ILE A 409 5.16 -20.72 -3.71
CA ILE A 409 3.91 -21.17 -4.36
C ILE A 409 3.65 -20.33 -5.62
N SER A 410 3.72 -19.01 -5.52
CA SER A 410 3.50 -18.08 -6.63
C SER A 410 4.46 -18.36 -7.78
N GLN A 411 5.77 -18.38 -7.51
CA GLN A 411 6.78 -18.67 -8.54
C GLN A 411 6.61 -20.07 -9.15
N ALA A 412 6.32 -21.08 -8.34
CA ALA A 412 6.15 -22.45 -8.81
C ALA A 412 4.88 -22.67 -9.64
N THR A 413 3.80 -21.95 -9.32
CA THR A 413 2.50 -22.12 -9.97
C THR A 413 2.41 -21.32 -11.27
N THR A 414 2.89 -20.07 -11.28
CA THR A 414 2.64 -19.15 -12.39
C THR A 414 3.92 -18.58 -13.03
N GLY A 415 5.09 -18.97 -12.54
CA GLY A 415 6.38 -18.55 -13.10
C GLY A 415 6.72 -17.07 -12.87
N VAL A 416 6.01 -16.41 -11.96
CA VAL A 416 6.22 -14.99 -11.61
C VAL A 416 7.56 -14.76 -10.91
N ALA A 417 8.03 -13.52 -10.98
CA ALA A 417 9.29 -13.09 -10.40
C ALA A 417 10.51 -13.99 -10.79
N PRO A 418 10.81 -14.18 -12.08
CA PRO A 418 11.86 -15.11 -12.53
C PRO A 418 13.28 -14.69 -12.10
N LEU A 419 13.50 -13.42 -11.76
CA LEU A 419 14.81 -12.92 -11.31
C LEU A 419 15.00 -13.08 -9.79
N ALA A 420 13.94 -13.42 -9.04
CA ALA A 420 13.97 -13.55 -7.59
C ALA A 420 14.42 -14.95 -7.14
N ASP A 421 15.36 -14.99 -6.20
CA ASP A 421 15.75 -16.23 -5.48
C ASP A 421 15.11 -16.30 -4.09
N PHE A 422 13.87 -16.78 -4.03
CA PHE A 422 13.13 -16.93 -2.77
C PHE A 422 13.77 -17.94 -1.80
N LEU A 423 14.51 -18.95 -2.28
CA LEU A 423 15.20 -19.87 -1.37
C LEU A 423 16.38 -19.18 -0.69
N TYR A 424 17.11 -18.34 -1.42
CA TYR A 424 18.16 -17.51 -0.86
C TYR A 424 17.59 -16.53 0.17
N GLU A 425 16.45 -15.90 -0.13
CA GLU A 425 15.71 -15.05 0.81
C GLU A 425 15.41 -15.78 2.13
N ILE A 426 14.74 -16.93 2.06
CA ILE A 426 14.38 -17.75 3.23
C ILE A 426 15.64 -18.11 4.03
N ARG A 427 16.72 -18.48 3.35
CA ARG A 427 18.00 -18.76 4.00
C ARG A 427 18.51 -17.54 4.76
N ARG A 428 18.49 -16.36 4.13
CA ARG A 428 18.99 -15.13 4.73
C ARG A 428 18.19 -14.76 5.97
N GLU A 429 16.86 -14.84 5.91
CA GLU A 429 15.98 -14.54 7.05
C GLU A 429 16.20 -15.53 8.20
N VAL A 430 16.29 -16.84 7.92
CA VAL A 430 16.68 -17.83 8.94
C VAL A 430 18.05 -17.49 9.55
N GLU A 431 19.05 -17.16 8.75
CA GLU A 431 20.37 -16.79 9.28
C GLU A 431 20.33 -15.47 10.09
N LEU A 432 19.49 -14.51 9.70
CA LEU A 432 19.33 -13.23 10.39
C LEU A 432 18.68 -13.41 11.76
N ASP A 433 17.59 -14.14 11.83
CA ASP A 433 16.88 -14.42 13.09
C ASP A 433 17.73 -15.26 14.03
N LEU A 434 18.45 -16.26 13.52
CA LEU A 434 19.44 -17.00 14.31
C LEU A 434 20.57 -16.12 14.85
N LYS A 435 21.04 -15.10 14.11
CA LYS A 435 22.05 -14.14 14.61
C LYS A 435 21.50 -13.28 15.76
N LYS A 436 20.19 -13.03 15.78
CA LYS A 436 19.44 -12.25 16.78
C LYS A 436 18.81 -13.13 17.89
N PHE A 437 19.22 -14.40 18.00
CA PHE A 437 18.72 -15.38 18.99
C PHE A 437 17.21 -15.65 18.91
N ASP A 438 16.62 -15.39 17.75
CA ASP A 438 15.20 -15.59 17.48
C ASP A 438 14.97 -16.94 16.82
N TYR A 439 14.96 -17.98 17.64
CA TYR A 439 14.86 -19.35 17.15
C TYR A 439 13.43 -19.72 16.75
N ASP A 440 12.43 -19.08 17.37
CA ASP A 440 11.01 -19.34 17.12
C ASP A 440 10.60 -18.80 15.76
N ASP A 441 10.92 -17.54 15.46
CA ASP A 441 10.58 -16.93 14.18
C ASP A 441 11.41 -17.53 13.03
N ALA A 442 12.68 -17.89 13.27
CA ALA A 442 13.48 -18.64 12.30
C ALA A 442 12.82 -19.99 11.95
N LEU A 443 12.22 -20.68 12.92
CA LEU A 443 11.55 -21.95 12.69
C LEU A 443 10.28 -21.80 11.83
N LEU A 444 9.60 -20.66 11.91
CA LEU A 444 8.44 -20.36 11.06
C LEU A 444 8.81 -20.32 9.58
N ALA A 445 9.95 -19.72 9.22
CA ALA A 445 10.45 -19.74 7.85
C ALA A 445 10.78 -21.15 7.36
N VAL A 446 11.34 -22.00 8.22
CA VAL A 446 11.57 -23.42 7.91
C VAL A 446 10.25 -24.16 7.68
N LYS A 447 9.24 -23.92 8.52
CA LYS A 447 7.90 -24.52 8.36
C LYS A 447 7.22 -24.04 7.08
N GLY A 448 7.38 -22.78 6.70
CA GLY A 448 6.88 -22.26 5.42
C GLY A 448 7.44 -23.03 4.23
N LEU A 449 8.76 -23.24 4.20
CA LEU A 449 9.42 -24.06 3.17
C LEU A 449 8.95 -25.53 3.19
N GLU A 450 8.82 -26.12 4.37
CA GLU A 450 8.33 -27.51 4.52
C GLU A 450 6.88 -27.67 4.03
N ASP A 451 6.00 -26.72 4.34
CA ASP A 451 4.60 -26.73 3.92
C ASP A 451 4.45 -26.49 2.42
N PHE A 452 5.27 -25.62 1.81
CA PHE A 452 5.34 -25.48 0.35
C PHE A 452 5.67 -26.83 -0.32
N MET A 453 6.59 -27.61 0.24
CA MET A 453 6.96 -28.93 -0.31
C MET A 453 5.88 -30.01 -0.14
N ARG A 454 4.76 -29.75 0.53
CA ARG A 454 3.62 -30.68 0.58
C ARG A 454 2.86 -30.74 -0.75
N GLY A 455 3.02 -29.74 -1.61
CA GLY A 455 2.48 -29.70 -2.97
C GLY A 455 1.10 -29.04 -3.08
N PRO A 456 0.63 -28.84 -4.32
CA PRO A 456 -0.59 -28.09 -4.63
C PRO A 456 -1.86 -28.73 -4.08
N GLU A 457 -1.97 -30.06 -4.07
CA GLU A 457 -3.15 -30.75 -3.53
C GLU A 457 -3.41 -30.38 -2.07
N TRP A 458 -2.36 -30.21 -1.28
CA TRP A 458 -2.51 -29.84 0.13
C TRP A 458 -3.06 -28.42 0.32
N ILE A 459 -2.70 -27.46 -0.55
CA ILE A 459 -3.24 -26.09 -0.50
C ILE A 459 -4.57 -25.94 -1.25
N SER A 460 -5.00 -26.96 -1.99
CA SER A 460 -6.31 -27.01 -2.65
C SER A 460 -7.47 -27.09 -1.66
N HIS A 461 -7.17 -27.37 -0.38
CA HIS A 461 -8.10 -27.43 0.74
C HIS A 461 -7.91 -26.22 1.68
N PRO A 462 -8.91 -25.87 2.53
CA PRO A 462 -8.89 -24.72 3.44
C PRO A 462 -7.97 -24.89 4.66
N VAL A 463 -6.70 -25.25 4.41
CA VAL A 463 -5.68 -25.45 5.44
C VAL A 463 -5.05 -24.13 5.89
N ALA A 464 -5.17 -23.07 5.09
CA ALA A 464 -4.36 -21.87 5.21
C ALA A 464 -4.62 -21.10 6.52
N GLU A 465 -5.88 -20.99 6.95
CA GLU A 465 -6.27 -20.38 8.23
C GLU A 465 -5.64 -21.11 9.43
N SER A 466 -5.86 -22.43 9.51
CA SER A 466 -5.39 -23.24 10.63
C SER A 466 -3.87 -23.15 10.81
N ARG A 467 -3.12 -23.10 9.69
CA ARG A 467 -1.66 -22.94 9.70
C ARG A 467 -1.24 -21.53 10.09
N PHE A 468 -1.95 -20.50 9.63
CA PHE A 468 -1.69 -19.13 10.07
C PHE A 468 -1.93 -18.94 11.57
N MET A 469 -3.01 -19.51 12.11
CA MET A 469 -3.27 -19.50 13.55
C MET A 469 -2.19 -20.26 14.34
N ALA A 470 -1.71 -21.39 13.81
CA ALA A 470 -0.59 -22.11 14.41
C ALA A 470 0.68 -21.26 14.43
N ALA A 471 1.04 -20.62 13.31
CA ALA A 471 2.20 -19.73 13.22
C ALA A 471 2.10 -18.55 14.21
N ASN A 472 0.91 -17.98 14.40
CA ASN A 472 0.70 -16.92 15.40
C ASN A 472 0.86 -17.37 16.85
N ARG A 473 0.56 -18.63 17.17
CA ARG A 473 0.83 -19.21 18.50
C ARG A 473 2.30 -19.56 18.70
N GLU A 474 2.99 -19.92 17.62
CA GLU A 474 4.36 -20.42 17.64
C GLU A 474 5.42 -19.32 17.51
N ARG A 475 5.09 -18.15 16.94
CA ARG A 475 6.01 -16.99 16.88
C ARG A 475 6.43 -16.52 18.27
N GLU A 476 7.52 -15.77 18.33
CA GLU A 476 7.93 -15.09 19.56
C GLU A 476 6.78 -14.22 20.11
N GLN A 477 6.50 -14.38 21.41
CA GLN A 477 5.51 -13.60 22.12
C GLN A 477 6.21 -12.45 22.83
N LEU A 478 5.91 -11.23 22.40
CA LEU A 478 6.38 -10.02 23.06
C LEU A 478 5.44 -9.65 24.21
N ILE A 479 6.03 -9.22 25.32
CA ILE A 479 5.31 -8.71 26.49
C ILE A 479 5.25 -7.17 26.46
N PRO A 480 4.28 -6.53 27.14
CA PRO A 480 4.25 -5.08 27.29
C PRO A 480 5.57 -4.54 27.87
N ILE A 481 6.04 -3.41 27.36
CA ILE A 481 7.34 -2.84 27.72
C ILE A 481 7.43 -2.54 29.23
N GLU A 482 6.30 -2.19 29.86
CA GLU A 482 6.21 -1.91 31.29
C GLU A 482 6.55 -3.14 32.14
N GLN A 483 6.22 -4.35 31.64
CA GLN A 483 6.56 -5.62 32.29
C GLN A 483 8.01 -6.04 32.00
N LEU A 484 8.60 -5.52 30.93
CA LEU A 484 9.99 -5.78 30.53
C LEU A 484 10.98 -4.89 31.27
N ILE A 485 10.59 -3.65 31.64
CA ILE A 485 11.46 -2.66 32.31
C ILE A 485 12.17 -3.23 33.54
N PRO A 486 11.49 -3.88 34.52
CA PRO A 486 12.18 -4.43 35.69
C PRO A 486 13.25 -5.47 35.33
N GLN A 487 12.93 -6.36 34.37
CA GLN A 487 13.85 -7.40 33.90
C GLN A 487 15.05 -6.80 33.15
N ALA A 488 14.83 -5.74 32.36
CA ALA A 488 15.89 -5.02 31.68
C ALA A 488 16.83 -4.29 32.67
N LEU A 489 16.28 -3.71 33.75
CA LEU A 489 17.07 -3.05 34.79
C LEU A 489 17.97 -4.04 35.54
N GLU A 490 17.50 -5.26 35.82
CA GLU A 490 18.32 -6.35 36.37
C GLU A 490 19.50 -6.72 35.45
N LEU A 491 19.32 -6.53 34.14
CA LEU A 491 20.33 -6.70 33.11
C LEU A 491 21.19 -5.44 32.87
N GLY A 492 21.01 -4.39 33.67
CA GLY A 492 21.77 -3.14 33.59
C GLY A 492 21.33 -2.20 32.47
N VAL A 493 20.11 -2.36 31.94
CA VAL A 493 19.57 -1.55 30.84
C VAL A 493 18.32 -0.81 31.31
N ASP A 494 18.33 0.52 31.21
CA ASP A 494 17.16 1.36 31.44
C ASP A 494 16.41 1.63 30.13
N LEU A 495 15.30 0.93 29.93
CA LEU A 495 14.46 1.10 28.74
C LEU A 495 13.67 2.42 28.73
N THR A 496 13.57 3.12 29.87
CA THR A 496 12.85 4.42 29.92
C THR A 496 13.58 5.54 29.20
N GLN A 497 14.89 5.38 28.98
CA GLN A 497 15.75 6.31 28.24
C GLN A 497 15.93 5.92 26.76
N LEU A 498 15.24 4.87 26.29
CA LEU A 498 15.39 4.37 24.94
C LEU A 498 14.78 5.35 23.93
N THR A 499 15.58 5.75 22.94
CA THR A 499 15.12 6.56 21.81
C THR A 499 15.14 5.74 20.52
N PHE A 500 14.34 6.13 19.54
CA PHE A 500 14.36 5.50 18.21
C PHE A 500 15.76 5.56 17.59
N GLY A 501 16.46 6.69 17.73
CA GLY A 501 17.84 6.86 17.26
C GLY A 501 18.80 5.86 17.92
N ASN A 502 18.75 5.70 19.25
CA ASN A 502 19.59 4.72 19.93
C ASN A 502 19.25 3.28 19.53
N LEU A 503 17.97 2.97 19.29
CA LEU A 503 17.51 1.65 18.87
C LEU A 503 18.02 1.28 17.47
N SER A 504 17.98 2.24 16.53
CA SER A 504 18.32 2.03 15.11
C SER A 504 19.82 1.92 14.83
N LEU A 505 20.70 2.30 15.76
CA LEU A 505 22.16 2.17 15.58
C LEU A 505 22.56 0.71 15.29
N GLY A 506 23.37 0.49 14.25
CA GLY A 506 23.88 -0.85 13.92
C GLY A 506 25.09 -1.30 14.74
N GLY A 507 25.84 -0.34 15.29
CA GLY A 507 27.14 -0.53 15.91
C GLY A 507 28.27 -0.82 14.89
N ASP A 508 29.51 -0.53 15.28
CA ASP A 508 30.67 -0.70 14.40
C ASP A 508 31.29 -2.09 14.48
N ARG A 509 31.84 -2.56 13.37
CA ARG A 509 32.68 -3.77 13.32
C ARG A 509 33.67 -3.72 12.15
N SER A 510 34.86 -4.29 12.35
CA SER A 510 35.86 -4.42 11.29
C SER A 510 35.49 -5.50 10.27
N ARG A 511 36.12 -5.50 9.09
CA ARG A 511 35.89 -6.53 8.05
C ARG A 511 36.20 -7.95 8.54
N LEU A 512 37.24 -8.11 9.36
CA LEU A 512 37.60 -9.40 9.96
C LEU A 512 36.53 -9.87 10.97
N GLN A 513 36.00 -8.94 11.77
CA GLN A 513 34.90 -9.22 12.69
C GLN A 513 33.64 -9.62 11.93
N ALA A 514 33.26 -8.87 10.89
CA ALA A 514 32.13 -9.20 10.03
C ALA A 514 32.26 -10.60 9.40
N PHE A 515 33.46 -10.96 8.92
CA PHE A 515 33.73 -12.28 8.38
C PHE A 515 33.62 -13.39 9.44
N LYS A 516 34.17 -13.19 10.65
CA LYS A 516 33.99 -14.12 11.78
C LYS A 516 32.51 -14.30 12.12
N ASP A 517 31.75 -13.21 12.19
CA ASP A 517 30.32 -13.25 12.55
C ASP A 517 29.48 -13.95 11.50
N TYR A 518 29.81 -13.76 10.22
CA TYR A 518 29.18 -14.48 9.12
C TYR A 518 29.44 -15.99 9.21
N LEU A 519 30.71 -16.41 9.28
CA LEU A 519 31.07 -17.84 9.34
C LEU A 519 30.50 -18.57 10.56
N THR A 520 30.49 -17.88 11.70
CA THR A 520 30.06 -18.45 12.98
C THR A 520 28.57 -18.30 13.23
N ILE A 521 27.83 -17.56 12.38
CA ILE A 521 26.46 -17.08 12.64
C ILE A 521 26.38 -16.42 14.02
N ASN A 522 27.08 -15.29 14.16
CA ASN A 522 27.22 -14.55 15.41
C ASN A 522 27.68 -15.42 16.61
N GLY A 523 28.66 -16.30 16.39
CA GLY A 523 29.28 -17.12 17.45
C GLY A 523 28.57 -18.42 17.84
N HIS A 524 27.50 -18.80 17.14
CA HIS A 524 26.83 -20.09 17.39
C HIS A 524 27.66 -21.30 16.95
N ARG A 525 28.42 -21.17 15.86
CA ARG A 525 29.26 -22.24 15.32
C ARG A 525 30.72 -22.09 15.68
N PHE A 526 31.39 -23.23 15.84
CA PHE A 526 32.86 -23.40 15.83
C PHE A 526 33.67 -22.59 16.85
N VAL A 527 33.01 -21.78 17.69
CA VAL A 527 33.65 -20.85 18.62
C VAL A 527 33.02 -21.02 20.00
N ASN A 528 33.85 -21.27 21.01
CA ASN A 528 33.42 -21.31 22.41
C ASN A 528 33.88 -20.04 23.15
N ASP A 529 33.34 -18.89 22.73
CA ASP A 529 33.61 -17.58 23.33
C ASP A 529 32.68 -17.28 24.53
N SER A 530 32.16 -18.30 25.22
CA SER A 530 31.16 -18.14 26.29
C SER A 530 31.65 -17.21 27.41
N ALA A 531 32.93 -17.26 27.76
CA ALA A 531 33.53 -16.37 28.75
C ALA A 531 33.55 -14.89 28.30
N ARG A 532 33.76 -14.63 27.00
CA ARG A 532 33.80 -13.26 26.43
C ARG A 532 32.43 -12.61 26.37
N ARG A 533 31.38 -13.43 26.24
CA ARG A 533 29.98 -13.01 26.06
C ARG A 533 29.21 -12.88 27.37
N ARG A 534 29.65 -13.60 28.40
CA ARG A 534 28.93 -13.76 29.67
C ARG A 534 28.45 -12.42 30.23
N GLY A 535 27.14 -12.27 30.36
CA GLY A 535 26.48 -11.11 30.98
C GLY A 535 26.50 -9.84 30.13
N LYS A 536 26.82 -9.93 28.84
CA LYS A 536 26.76 -8.77 27.93
C LYS A 536 25.41 -8.71 27.25
N VAL A 537 24.81 -7.52 27.33
CA VAL A 537 23.46 -7.24 26.88
C VAL A 537 23.50 -6.21 25.76
N ALA A 538 22.67 -6.38 24.74
CA ALA A 538 22.41 -5.34 23.74
C ALA A 538 20.91 -5.12 23.54
N VAL A 539 20.53 -3.89 23.22
CA VAL A 539 19.15 -3.51 22.89
C VAL A 539 19.02 -3.32 21.38
N ILE A 540 18.04 -3.98 20.78
CA ILE A 540 17.81 -3.97 19.33
C ILE A 540 16.31 -3.83 19.01
N ASP A 541 16.03 -3.36 17.80
CA ASP A 541 14.67 -3.32 17.25
C ASP A 541 14.13 -4.75 17.06
N ALA A 542 12.85 -4.97 17.36
CA ALA A 542 12.16 -6.23 17.13
C ALA A 542 11.83 -6.49 15.65
N ALA A 543 11.88 -5.47 14.79
CA ALA A 543 11.62 -5.61 13.36
C ALA A 543 12.52 -6.68 12.70
N GLY A 544 11.88 -7.60 11.96
CA GLY A 544 12.54 -8.79 11.43
C GLY A 544 13.71 -8.51 10.48
N TRP A 545 13.62 -7.47 9.66
CA TRP A 545 14.60 -7.10 8.64
C TRP A 545 15.83 -6.33 9.17
N VAL A 546 15.85 -5.97 10.45
CA VAL A 546 16.96 -5.19 11.03
C VAL A 546 18.15 -6.10 11.32
N TYR A 547 19.35 -5.71 10.86
CA TYR A 547 20.61 -6.40 11.18
C TYR A 547 21.61 -5.49 11.91
N PRO A 548 21.47 -5.33 13.24
CA PRO A 548 22.30 -4.43 14.05
C PRO A 548 23.63 -5.13 14.41
N ALA A 549 24.42 -5.38 13.38
CA ALA A 549 25.44 -6.40 13.40
C ALA A 549 26.64 -6.13 14.33
N GLY A 550 26.97 -4.86 14.58
CA GLY A 550 27.99 -4.48 15.56
C GLY A 550 27.47 -4.59 17.00
N LYS A 551 26.21 -4.19 17.25
CA LYS A 551 25.59 -4.26 18.59
C LYS A 551 25.45 -5.68 19.12
N ILE A 552 25.01 -6.61 18.28
CA ILE A 552 24.74 -8.00 18.70
C ILE A 552 26.01 -8.85 18.78
N ARG A 553 27.18 -8.27 18.52
CA ARG A 553 28.44 -8.99 18.49
C ARG A 553 28.94 -9.25 19.90
N ASP A 554 29.37 -10.48 20.16
CA ASP A 554 29.98 -10.87 21.43
C ASP A 554 29.09 -10.61 22.66
N VAL A 555 27.77 -10.61 22.47
CA VAL A 555 26.74 -10.61 23.51
C VAL A 555 26.13 -12.00 23.68
N ASP A 556 25.56 -12.28 24.85
CA ASP A 556 24.79 -13.50 25.14
C ASP A 556 23.30 -13.24 25.40
N THR A 557 22.93 -11.98 25.61
CA THR A 557 21.57 -11.54 25.91
C THR A 557 21.17 -10.37 25.02
N LEU A 558 19.98 -10.42 24.45
CA LEU A 558 19.40 -9.34 23.65
C LEU A 558 18.07 -8.93 24.26
N ILE A 559 17.90 -7.63 24.48
CA ILE A 559 16.59 -7.04 24.77
C ILE A 559 16.05 -6.52 23.44
N VAL A 560 14.96 -7.11 22.96
CA VAL A 560 14.33 -6.71 21.71
C VAL A 560 13.12 -5.83 22.01
N VAL A 561 12.98 -4.73 21.28
CA VAL A 561 11.94 -3.73 21.52
C VAL A 561 11.21 -3.42 20.22
N ASP A 562 9.92 -3.69 20.23
CA ASP A 562 8.94 -3.13 19.30
C ASP A 562 8.47 -1.81 19.90
N MET A 563 9.17 -0.74 19.54
CA MET A 563 8.90 0.61 20.05
C MET A 563 7.51 1.12 19.62
N PRO A 564 7.07 0.96 18.36
CA PRO A 564 5.72 1.32 17.93
C PRO A 564 4.60 0.71 18.78
N ASN A 565 4.67 -0.59 19.06
CA ASN A 565 3.63 -1.29 19.81
C ASN A 565 3.87 -1.34 21.32
N LYS A 566 4.96 -0.71 21.82
CA LYS A 566 5.39 -0.72 23.23
C LYS A 566 5.50 -2.14 23.80
N LYS A 567 6.14 -3.02 23.05
CA LYS A 567 6.36 -4.42 23.45
C LYS A 567 7.82 -4.81 23.31
N GLY A 568 8.20 -5.92 23.93
CA GLY A 568 9.53 -6.48 23.75
C GLY A 568 9.68 -7.87 24.33
N ALA A 569 10.89 -8.40 24.21
CA ALA A 569 11.27 -9.69 24.79
C ALA A 569 12.76 -9.69 25.16
N ILE A 570 13.16 -10.68 25.95
CA ILE A 570 14.57 -10.95 26.25
C ILE A 570 14.94 -12.28 25.58
N ARG A 571 15.97 -12.25 24.74
CA ARG A 571 16.48 -13.41 24.03
C ARG A 571 17.84 -13.78 24.59
N HIS A 572 18.10 -15.07 24.72
CA HIS A 572 19.38 -15.59 25.14
C HIS A 572 20.00 -16.48 24.07
N MET A 573 21.32 -16.41 23.95
CA MET A 573 22.06 -17.28 23.05
C MET A 573 21.90 -18.75 23.48
N ASP A 574 21.29 -19.56 22.63
CA ASP A 574 21.10 -21.00 22.82
C ASP A 574 21.65 -21.79 21.62
N LYS A 575 22.82 -22.41 21.83
CA LYS A 575 23.49 -23.23 20.81
C LYS A 575 22.74 -24.53 20.48
N LYS A 576 21.94 -25.06 21.41
CA LYS A 576 21.13 -26.27 21.18
C LYS A 576 19.95 -25.92 20.27
N ARG A 577 19.19 -24.87 20.59
CA ARG A 577 18.10 -24.37 19.73
C ARG A 577 18.61 -23.96 18.35
N PHE A 578 19.75 -23.26 18.30
CA PHE A 578 20.42 -22.97 17.03
C PHE A 578 20.68 -24.24 16.20
N LYS A 579 21.28 -25.27 16.81
CA LYS A 579 21.61 -26.51 16.11
C LYS A 579 20.35 -27.22 15.59
N GLU A 580 19.28 -27.21 16.37
CA GLU A 580 17.99 -27.78 16.00
C GLU A 580 17.41 -27.10 14.76
N VAL A 581 17.20 -25.78 14.83
CA VAL A 581 16.62 -24.98 13.72
C VAL A 581 17.50 -25.08 12.48
N TRP A 582 18.81 -24.89 12.63
CA TRP A 582 19.73 -24.93 11.50
C TRP A 582 19.79 -26.31 10.82
N THR A 583 19.75 -27.39 11.61
CA THR A 583 19.74 -28.75 11.06
C THR A 583 18.45 -29.02 10.30
N ARG A 584 17.31 -28.59 10.85
CA ARG A 584 16.00 -28.72 10.20
C ARG A 584 15.95 -27.93 8.89
N PHE A 585 16.37 -26.66 8.91
CA PHE A 585 16.49 -25.83 7.71
C PHE A 585 17.35 -26.50 6.63
N ARG A 586 18.56 -26.96 6.97
CA ARG A 586 19.46 -27.59 6.00
C ARG A 586 18.91 -28.89 5.42
N LYS A 587 18.14 -29.65 6.21
CA LYS A 587 17.42 -30.82 5.72
C LYS A 587 16.34 -30.39 4.72
N ALA A 588 15.50 -29.42 5.05
CA ALA A 588 14.45 -28.90 4.17
C ALA A 588 15.04 -28.31 2.87
N GLU A 589 16.07 -27.45 2.97
CA GLU A 589 16.79 -26.86 1.82
C GLU A 589 17.33 -27.95 0.88
N LYS A 590 17.93 -29.01 1.44
CA LYS A 590 18.48 -30.13 0.64
C LYS A 590 17.37 -30.94 -0.04
N VAL A 591 16.25 -31.18 0.64
CA VAL A 591 15.10 -31.89 0.05
C VAL A 591 14.49 -31.05 -1.06
N PHE A 592 14.28 -29.75 -0.83
CA PHE A 592 13.76 -28.84 -1.84
C PHE A 592 14.64 -28.82 -3.10
N LYS A 593 15.95 -28.56 -2.95
CA LYS A 593 16.88 -28.51 -4.09
C LYS A 593 16.92 -29.79 -4.92
N ARG A 594 16.69 -30.95 -4.28
CA ARG A 594 16.66 -32.26 -4.97
C ARG A 594 15.36 -32.52 -5.73
N ASN A 595 14.25 -31.91 -5.31
CA ASN A 595 12.92 -32.15 -5.86
C ASN A 595 12.32 -30.90 -6.53
N LYS A 596 13.09 -29.81 -6.67
CA LYS A 596 12.60 -28.50 -7.13
C LYS A 596 11.80 -28.61 -8.41
N ASP A 597 12.38 -29.21 -9.45
CA ASP A 597 11.75 -29.28 -10.78
C ASP A 597 10.44 -30.09 -10.74
N LYS A 598 10.41 -31.16 -9.95
CA LYS A 598 9.20 -31.96 -9.73
C LYS A 598 8.11 -31.16 -9.02
N ILE A 599 8.45 -30.51 -7.90
CA ILE A 599 7.50 -29.71 -7.11
C ILE A 599 6.96 -28.55 -7.95
N TYR A 600 7.82 -27.87 -8.71
CA TYR A 600 7.41 -26.78 -9.60
C TYR A 600 6.49 -27.29 -10.72
N ALA A 601 6.79 -28.44 -11.34
CA ALA A 601 5.91 -29.05 -12.33
C ALA A 601 4.54 -29.42 -11.75
N GLU A 602 4.50 -29.94 -10.51
CA GLU A 602 3.24 -30.22 -9.80
C GLU A 602 2.42 -28.95 -9.59
N TYR A 603 2.99 -27.89 -9.01
CA TYR A 603 2.28 -26.61 -8.83
C TYR A 603 1.83 -26.00 -10.15
N ALA A 604 2.68 -25.97 -11.17
CA ALA A 604 2.34 -25.46 -12.49
C ALA A 604 1.15 -26.20 -13.12
N SER A 605 1.00 -27.51 -12.86
CA SER A 605 -0.14 -28.30 -13.35
C SER A 605 -1.48 -27.93 -12.71
N TYR A 606 -1.47 -27.27 -11.54
CA TYR A 606 -2.66 -26.79 -10.85
C TYR A 606 -3.01 -25.33 -11.17
N ARG A 607 -2.21 -24.64 -12.01
CA ARG A 607 -2.43 -23.23 -12.36
C ARG A 607 -3.89 -22.95 -12.73
N ASP A 608 -4.40 -23.66 -13.74
CA ASP A 608 -5.74 -23.40 -14.28
C ASP A 608 -6.85 -23.81 -13.30
N VAL A 609 -6.57 -24.74 -12.40
CA VAL A 609 -7.49 -25.09 -11.31
C VAL A 609 -7.55 -23.95 -10.29
N PHE A 610 -6.41 -23.52 -9.76
CA PHE A 610 -6.32 -22.50 -8.70
C PHE A 610 -6.85 -21.14 -9.10
N THR A 611 -6.74 -20.76 -10.38
CA THR A 611 -7.25 -19.48 -10.86
C THR A 611 -8.71 -19.55 -11.35
N SER A 612 -9.36 -20.72 -11.31
CA SER A 612 -10.74 -20.85 -11.77
C SER A 612 -11.78 -20.39 -10.75
N ILE A 613 -12.91 -19.88 -11.25
CA ILE A 613 -14.08 -19.53 -10.44
C ILE A 613 -14.65 -20.79 -9.75
N ASP A 614 -14.71 -21.92 -10.46
CA ASP A 614 -15.26 -23.18 -9.94
C ASP A 614 -14.47 -23.68 -8.73
N PHE A 615 -13.14 -23.64 -8.80
CA PHE A 615 -12.28 -23.98 -7.67
C PHE A 615 -12.58 -23.08 -6.46
N TRP A 616 -12.63 -21.76 -6.65
CA TRP A 616 -12.88 -20.84 -5.54
C TRP A 616 -14.27 -21.02 -4.93
N LYS A 617 -15.31 -21.23 -5.74
CA LYS A 617 -16.66 -21.52 -5.22
C LYS A 617 -16.69 -22.80 -4.38
N GLN A 618 -15.99 -23.84 -4.82
CA GLN A 618 -15.87 -25.08 -4.06
C GLN A 618 -15.02 -24.91 -2.79
N TYR A 619 -13.90 -24.19 -2.88
CA TYR A 619 -13.01 -23.90 -1.74
C TYR A 619 -13.72 -23.12 -0.63
N LEU A 620 -14.48 -22.08 -1.00
CA LEU A 620 -15.25 -21.27 -0.06
C LEU A 620 -16.38 -22.07 0.59
N LYS A 621 -16.98 -23.01 -0.15
CA LYS A 621 -17.97 -23.93 0.40
C LYS A 621 -17.35 -24.88 1.41
N GLU A 622 -16.24 -25.53 1.05
CA GLU A 622 -15.50 -26.43 1.95
C GLU A 622 -15.02 -25.69 3.22
N ALA A 623 -14.55 -24.45 3.09
CA ALA A 623 -14.12 -23.64 4.22
C ALA A 623 -15.28 -23.18 5.14
N SER A 624 -16.53 -23.32 4.68
CA SER A 624 -17.72 -22.95 5.45
C SER A 624 -18.35 -24.11 6.20
N GLU A 625 -18.00 -25.35 5.83
CA GLU A 625 -18.39 -26.60 6.49
C GLU A 625 -17.49 -26.87 7.71
#